data_AF-A0A655XE65-F1
#
_entry.id   AF-A0A655XE65-F1
#
_cell.length_a   1.000
_cell.length_b   1.000
_cell.length_c   1.000
_cell.angle_alpha   90.00
_cell.angle_beta   90.00
_cell.angle_gamma   90.00
#
_symmetry.space_group_name_H-M   'P 1'
#
loop_
_entity.id
_entity.type
_entity.pdbx_description
1 polymer ?
#
loop_
_entity_poly.entity_id
_entity_poly.type
_entity_poly.pdbx_seq_one_letter_code
_entity_poly.pdbx_strand_id
1 'polypeptide(L)'
;MLRQYVASIPLSKGTLSPMTSQLIKPVAPRLELALNNENSTQYSLRLISETQPRTAKTVFIDDMLQRIATQRLLAEVREHQGLDYTPQVIPYVVDGDILNDWVLSALVDPKSEPQVAKVMHEVASELAQGVTQQELDVVKQKFLIDMKPLNKSPEQQAYFILRYAIHHYGVETIYKVEELTKSITLDDINQRAQTLFGKGTMSQELIMTPKANPKG
;
A
#
# COMPACT_ATOMS: atom_id res chain seq x y z
N MET A 1 -37.46 -19.78 32.54
CA MET A 1 -36.23 -19.36 31.83
C MET A 1 -36.52 -19.38 30.33
N LEU A 2 -36.51 -18.22 29.67
CA LEU A 2 -36.70 -18.12 28.22
C LEU A 2 -35.35 -18.43 27.53
N ARG A 3 -35.28 -19.48 26.70
CA ARG A 3 -34.16 -19.69 25.78
C ARG A 3 -34.48 -18.97 24.47
N GLN A 4 -33.79 -17.86 24.20
CA GLN A 4 -33.86 -17.21 22.88
C GLN A 4 -32.92 -17.96 21.93
N TYR A 5 -33.50 -18.66 20.97
CA TYR A 5 -32.77 -19.25 19.86
C TYR A 5 -32.58 -18.18 18.78
N VAL A 6 -31.34 -17.82 18.48
CA VAL A 6 -31.01 -17.04 17.29
C VAL A 6 -31.19 -17.98 16.10
N ALA A 7 -32.25 -17.78 15.31
CA ALA A 7 -32.46 -18.53 14.09
C ALA A 7 -31.30 -18.30 13.13
N SER A 8 -30.74 -19.38 12.57
CA SER A 8 -29.75 -19.32 11.51
C SER A 8 -30.37 -18.65 10.28
N ILE A 9 -29.85 -17.49 9.88
CA ILE A 9 -30.21 -16.85 8.61
C ILE A 9 -29.67 -17.76 7.51
N PRO A 10 -30.52 -18.33 6.63
CA PRO A 10 -30.05 -19.16 5.54
C PRO A 10 -29.27 -18.29 4.54
N LEU A 11 -27.96 -18.47 4.49
CA LEU A 11 -27.10 -17.79 3.54
C LEU A 11 -27.10 -18.57 2.22
N SER A 12 -27.63 -17.97 1.17
CA SER A 12 -27.45 -18.45 -0.21
C SER A 12 -26.11 -17.98 -0.75
N LYS A 13 -25.39 -18.85 -1.48
CA LYS A 13 -24.21 -18.44 -2.26
C LYS A 13 -24.62 -17.36 -3.28
N GLY A 14 -24.28 -16.11 -2.98
CA GLY A 14 -24.34 -15.02 -3.95
C GLY A 14 -23.05 -14.98 -4.76
N THR A 15 -23.13 -14.60 -6.03
CA THR A 15 -21.98 -14.14 -6.79
C THR A 15 -21.69 -12.70 -6.39
N LEU A 16 -20.55 -12.46 -5.74
CA LEU A 16 -20.02 -11.11 -5.62
C LEU A 16 -19.77 -10.61 -7.06
N SER A 17 -20.44 -9.53 -7.46
CA SER A 17 -20.05 -8.84 -8.69
C SER A 17 -18.63 -8.33 -8.49
N PRO A 18 -17.71 -8.50 -9.47
CA PRO A 18 -16.42 -7.85 -9.38
C PRO A 18 -16.67 -6.36 -9.16
N MET A 19 -16.12 -5.79 -8.08
CA MET A 19 -16.07 -4.34 -7.98
C MET A 19 -15.03 -3.90 -9.01
N THR A 20 -15.44 -3.78 -10.27
CA THR A 20 -14.60 -3.14 -11.28
C THR A 20 -14.46 -1.69 -10.88
N SER A 21 -13.32 -1.33 -10.30
CA SER A 21 -13.00 0.06 -10.05
C SER A 21 -13.09 0.79 -11.39
N GLN A 22 -13.85 1.88 -11.44
CA GLN A 22 -14.01 2.70 -12.65
C GLN A 22 -12.69 3.41 -13.05
N LEU A 23 -11.57 3.07 -12.41
CA LEU A 23 -10.24 3.66 -12.61
C LEU A 23 -9.59 3.22 -13.93
N ILE A 24 -10.18 2.25 -14.64
CA ILE A 24 -9.67 1.76 -15.93
C ILE A 24 -10.14 2.68 -17.08
N LYS A 25 -9.63 3.91 -17.10
CA LYS A 25 -9.45 4.65 -18.35
C LYS A 25 -7.98 4.56 -18.72
N PRO A 26 -7.59 4.60 -20.01
CA PRO A 26 -6.17 4.66 -20.36
C PRO A 26 -5.53 5.83 -19.60
N VAL A 27 -4.65 5.47 -18.69
CA VAL A 27 -3.94 6.37 -17.81
C VAL A 27 -2.75 6.87 -18.62
N ALA A 28 -2.70 8.17 -18.93
CA ALA A 28 -1.52 8.73 -19.60
C ALA A 28 -0.28 8.43 -18.75
N PRO A 29 0.81 7.88 -19.32
CA PRO A 29 2.01 7.51 -18.56
C PRO A 29 2.61 8.67 -17.77
N ARG A 30 2.41 9.90 -18.25
CA ARG A 30 2.78 11.14 -17.57
C ARG A 30 1.62 12.12 -17.66
N LEU A 31 1.25 12.69 -16.52
CA LEU A 31 0.22 13.71 -16.38
C LEU A 31 0.79 14.88 -15.59
N GLU A 32 0.95 16.02 -16.25
CA GLU A 32 1.46 17.25 -15.65
C GLU A 32 0.35 18.29 -15.57
N LEU A 33 0.16 18.87 -14.37
CA LEU A 33 -0.92 19.80 -14.07
C LEU A 33 -0.42 20.96 -13.20
N ALA A 34 -0.65 22.20 -13.63
CA ALA A 34 -0.31 23.40 -12.86
C ALA A 34 -1.36 23.66 -11.75
N LEU A 35 -1.38 22.82 -10.72
CA LEU A 35 -2.41 22.82 -9.67
C LEU A 35 -1.87 23.12 -8.27
N ASN A 36 -0.56 23.04 -8.04
CA ASN A 36 -0.03 23.22 -6.70
C ASN A 36 -0.11 24.69 -6.26
N ASN A 37 -0.59 24.91 -5.04
CA ASN A 37 -0.74 26.27 -4.48
C ASN A 37 0.58 26.78 -3.88
N GLU A 38 1.53 25.89 -3.65
CA GLU A 38 2.87 26.20 -3.15
C GLU A 38 3.87 26.37 -4.30
N ASN A 39 5.00 27.01 -4.02
CA ASN A 39 6.11 27.15 -4.99
C ASN A 39 6.98 25.88 -5.05
N SER A 40 6.33 24.73 -5.04
CA SER A 40 6.93 23.40 -5.02
C SER A 40 6.22 22.52 -6.05
N THR A 41 6.90 21.49 -6.53
CA THR A 41 6.30 20.48 -7.40
C THR A 41 5.99 19.24 -6.59
N GLN A 42 4.73 18.82 -6.59
CA GLN A 42 4.36 17.49 -6.10
C GLN A 42 4.68 16.49 -7.21
N TYR A 43 5.63 15.60 -6.97
CA TYR A 43 5.88 14.47 -7.84
C TYR A 43 5.30 13.21 -7.21
N SER A 44 4.52 12.46 -7.97
CA SER A 44 3.95 11.17 -7.56
C SER A 44 4.18 10.11 -8.63
N LEU A 45 4.85 9.03 -8.25
CA LEU A 45 4.95 7.81 -9.04
C LEU A 45 3.89 6.82 -8.57
N ARG A 46 2.91 6.57 -9.42
CA ARG A 46 1.83 5.60 -9.20
C ARG A 46 2.16 4.29 -9.89
N LEU A 47 2.00 3.18 -9.18
CA LEU A 47 2.33 1.82 -9.57
C LEU A 47 1.08 0.96 -9.45
N ILE A 48 0.59 0.47 -10.58
CA ILE A 48 -0.68 -0.26 -10.68
C ILE A 48 -0.39 -1.68 -11.16
N SER A 49 -0.82 -2.67 -10.39
CA SER A 49 -0.68 -4.09 -10.73
C SER A 49 -2.00 -4.82 -10.52
N GLU A 50 -2.19 -5.91 -11.26
CA GLU A 50 -3.29 -6.83 -10.96
C GLU A 50 -3.02 -7.59 -9.67
N THR A 51 -4.09 -8.00 -8.98
CA THR A 51 -3.98 -8.82 -7.78
C THR A 51 -4.86 -10.05 -7.85
N GLN A 52 -4.32 -11.13 -7.30
CA GLN A 52 -5.12 -12.31 -6.95
C GLN A 52 -5.96 -12.00 -5.70
N PRO A 53 -7.04 -12.77 -5.43
CA PRO A 53 -7.80 -12.63 -4.21
C PRO A 53 -6.89 -12.60 -2.98
N ARG A 54 -7.04 -11.54 -2.17
CA ARG A 54 -6.20 -11.33 -1.00
C ARG A 54 -6.53 -12.36 0.09
N THR A 55 -5.52 -12.68 0.88
CA THR A 55 -5.58 -13.45 2.11
C THR A 55 -5.11 -12.60 3.28
N ALA A 56 -5.35 -13.04 4.52
CA ALA A 56 -4.76 -12.41 5.70
C ALA A 56 -3.22 -12.28 5.59
N LYS A 57 -2.56 -13.33 5.06
CA LYS A 57 -1.10 -13.33 4.86
C LYS A 57 -0.67 -12.21 3.92
N THR A 58 -1.35 -12.04 2.79
CA THR A 58 -1.00 -10.96 1.84
C THR A 58 -1.29 -9.58 2.40
N VAL A 59 -2.34 -9.41 3.21
CA VAL A 59 -2.61 -8.12 3.89
C VAL A 59 -1.47 -7.76 4.84
N PHE A 60 -0.95 -8.74 5.58
CA PHE A 60 0.19 -8.52 6.48
C PHE A 60 1.47 -8.20 5.70
N ILE A 61 1.70 -8.91 4.59
CA ILE A 61 2.86 -8.65 3.72
C ILE A 61 2.78 -7.25 3.10
N ASP A 62 1.59 -6.79 2.68
CA ASP A 62 1.42 -5.44 2.12
C ASP A 62 1.76 -4.35 3.15
N ASP A 63 1.33 -4.51 4.41
CA ASP A 63 1.70 -3.60 5.51
C ASP A 63 3.23 -3.60 5.75
N MET A 64 3.85 -4.78 5.76
CA MET A 64 5.30 -4.92 5.90
C MET A 64 6.06 -4.26 4.74
N LEU A 65 5.60 -4.46 3.49
CA LEU A 65 6.18 -3.83 2.31
C LEU A 65 6.00 -2.31 2.34
N GLN A 66 4.87 -1.80 2.85
CA GLN A 66 4.68 -0.36 3.00
C GLN A 66 5.73 0.24 3.94
N ARG A 67 6.04 -0.44 5.05
CA ARG A 67 7.08 -0.01 5.99
C ARG A 67 8.47 -0.03 5.36
N ILE A 68 8.79 -1.08 4.60
CA ILE A 68 10.08 -1.19 3.89
C ILE A 68 10.20 -0.10 2.83
N ALA A 69 9.18 0.05 1.99
CA ALA A 69 9.14 1.08 0.94
C ALA A 69 9.26 2.48 1.54
N THR A 70 8.60 2.75 2.66
CA THR A 70 8.71 4.03 3.38
C THR A 70 10.14 4.26 3.90
N GLN A 71 10.78 3.23 4.47
CA GLN A 71 12.16 3.34 4.94
C GLN A 71 13.15 3.60 3.80
N ARG A 72 13.03 2.89 2.68
CA ARG A 72 13.87 3.11 1.49
C ARG A 72 13.64 4.50 0.89
N LEU A 73 12.40 4.93 0.77
CA LEU A 73 12.07 6.24 0.23
C LEU A 73 12.59 7.37 1.13
N LEU A 74 12.51 7.22 2.46
CA LEU A 74 13.12 8.16 3.40
C LEU A 74 14.64 8.19 3.26
N ALA A 75 15.31 7.04 3.25
CA ALA A 75 16.76 6.98 3.10
C ALA A 75 17.21 7.69 1.81
N GLU A 76 16.59 7.38 0.68
CA GLU A 76 17.02 7.93 -0.61
C GLU A 76 16.58 9.38 -0.82
N VAL A 77 15.29 9.70 -0.69
CA VAL A 77 14.76 11.03 -1.04
C VAL A 77 15.14 12.06 0.02
N ARG A 78 15.06 11.71 1.31
CA ARG A 78 15.32 12.64 2.41
C ARG A 78 16.78 12.65 2.84
N GLU A 79 17.34 11.49 3.15
CA GLU A 79 18.65 11.42 3.83
C GLU A 79 19.82 11.55 2.85
N HIS A 80 19.78 10.83 1.72
CA HIS A 80 20.84 10.87 0.73
C HIS A 80 20.76 12.09 -0.20
N GLN A 81 19.56 12.40 -0.70
CA GLN A 81 19.38 13.43 -1.73
C GLN A 81 18.91 14.77 -1.18
N GLY A 82 18.32 14.82 0.02
CA GLY A 82 17.82 16.06 0.62
C GLY A 82 16.69 16.74 -0.16
N LEU A 83 15.90 15.96 -0.92
CA LEU A 83 14.90 16.46 -1.87
C LEU A 83 13.56 16.82 -1.22
N ASP A 84 13.13 16.02 -0.25
CA ASP A 84 11.90 16.23 0.53
C ASP A 84 12.12 15.71 1.96
N TYR A 85 11.54 16.39 2.95
CA TYR A 85 11.60 16.00 4.35
C TYR A 85 10.58 14.91 4.72
N THR A 86 9.45 14.83 4.01
CA THR A 86 8.36 13.89 4.30
C THR A 86 7.84 13.18 3.06
N PRO A 87 8.69 12.44 2.32
CA PRO A 87 8.20 11.63 1.22
C PRO A 87 7.25 10.53 1.74
N GLN A 88 6.29 10.13 0.92
CA GLN A 88 5.19 9.26 1.32
C GLN A 88 5.08 8.03 0.42
N VAL A 89 4.71 6.90 1.05
CA VAL A 89 4.27 5.68 0.35
C VAL A 89 2.84 5.39 0.77
N ILE A 90 1.92 5.45 -0.21
CA ILE A 90 0.48 5.34 0.00
C ILE A 90 -0.07 4.16 -0.82
N PRO A 91 -0.42 3.04 -0.18
CA PRO A 91 -1.15 1.96 -0.83
C PRO A 91 -2.65 2.28 -0.86
N TYR A 92 -3.20 2.52 -2.04
CA TYR A 92 -4.63 2.58 -2.32
C TYR A 92 -5.19 1.17 -2.59
N VAL A 93 -5.14 0.34 -1.54
CA VAL A 93 -5.56 -1.06 -1.60
C VAL A 93 -6.99 -1.17 -1.07
N VAL A 94 -7.96 -1.23 -1.97
CA VAL A 94 -9.37 -1.44 -1.63
C VAL A 94 -9.64 -2.95 -1.53
N ASP A 95 -10.21 -3.40 -0.41
CA ASP A 95 -10.55 -4.81 -0.24
C ASP A 95 -11.57 -5.28 -1.29
N GLY A 96 -11.33 -6.44 -1.89
CA GLY A 96 -12.16 -6.99 -2.97
C GLY A 96 -11.89 -6.40 -4.37
N ASP A 97 -11.00 -5.41 -4.50
CA ASP A 97 -10.55 -4.91 -5.81
C ASP A 97 -9.57 -5.90 -6.48
N ILE A 98 -9.57 -5.88 -7.81
CA ILE A 98 -8.68 -6.68 -8.66
C ILE A 98 -7.34 -6.00 -8.93
N LEU A 99 -7.17 -4.76 -8.47
CA LEU A 99 -5.94 -3.99 -8.61
C LEU A 99 -5.26 -3.74 -7.26
N ASN A 100 -3.94 -3.61 -7.29
CA ASN A 100 -3.17 -2.88 -6.29
C ASN A 100 -2.78 -1.54 -6.91
N ASP A 101 -2.79 -0.50 -6.09
CA ASP A 101 -2.41 0.85 -6.49
C ASP A 101 -1.52 1.42 -5.38
N TRP A 102 -0.26 1.70 -5.73
CA TRP A 102 0.75 2.19 -4.81
C TRP A 102 1.29 3.51 -5.31
N VAL A 103 1.34 4.51 -4.44
CA VAL A 103 1.86 5.84 -4.79
C VAL A 103 3.08 6.15 -3.94
N LEU A 104 4.21 6.39 -4.60
CA LEU A 104 5.39 7.02 -4.02
C LEU A 104 5.29 8.51 -4.32
N SER A 105 5.49 9.37 -3.32
CA SER A 105 5.26 10.80 -3.49
C SER A 105 6.22 11.66 -2.70
N ALA A 106 6.56 12.82 -3.26
CA ALA A 106 7.41 13.81 -2.62
C ALA A 106 7.06 15.22 -3.09
N LEU A 107 7.34 16.19 -2.24
CA LEU A 107 7.21 17.61 -2.53
C LEU A 107 8.62 18.22 -2.69
N VAL A 108 8.95 18.68 -3.88
CA VAL A 108 10.33 19.12 -4.22
C VAL A 108 10.36 20.52 -4.83
N ASP A 109 11.56 21.12 -4.89
CA ASP A 109 11.79 22.29 -5.74
C ASP A 109 11.47 21.93 -7.21
N PRO A 110 10.81 22.80 -8.00
CA PRO A 110 10.50 22.50 -9.40
C PRO A 110 11.70 22.08 -10.25
N LYS A 111 12.91 22.59 -9.97
CA LYS A 111 14.14 22.23 -10.69
C LYS A 111 14.62 20.82 -10.37
N SER A 112 14.19 20.27 -9.24
CA SER A 112 14.56 18.94 -8.76
C SER A 112 13.59 17.85 -9.21
N GLU A 113 12.54 18.17 -9.97
CA GLU A 113 11.58 17.18 -10.51
C GLU A 113 12.27 16.02 -11.25
N PRO A 114 13.22 16.25 -12.17
CA PRO A 114 13.88 15.13 -12.86
C PRO A 114 14.70 14.24 -11.92
N GLN A 115 15.28 14.83 -10.86
CA GLN A 115 16.08 14.10 -9.89
C GLN A 115 15.21 13.22 -8.99
N VAL A 116 14.11 13.76 -8.46
CA VAL A 116 13.19 12.97 -7.62
C VAL A 116 12.49 11.88 -8.43
N ALA A 117 12.18 12.15 -9.71
CA ALA A 117 11.64 11.15 -10.62
C ALA A 117 12.57 9.94 -10.73
N LYS A 118 13.85 10.19 -11.03
CA LYS A 118 14.87 9.14 -11.13
C LYS A 118 14.96 8.34 -9.83
N VAL A 119 15.08 9.00 -8.68
CA VAL A 119 15.21 8.34 -7.37
C VAL A 119 14.00 7.48 -7.04
N MET A 120 12.77 7.95 -7.31
CA MET A 120 11.57 7.15 -7.06
C MET A 120 11.47 5.92 -7.95
N HIS A 121 11.85 6.03 -9.22
CA HIS A 121 11.92 4.87 -10.12
C HIS A 121 12.99 3.87 -9.67
N GLU A 122 14.13 4.35 -9.17
CA GLU A 122 15.18 3.50 -8.57
C GLU A 122 14.65 2.76 -7.34
N VAL A 123 14.02 3.45 -6.39
CA VAL A 123 13.41 2.83 -5.20
C VAL A 123 12.34 1.79 -5.60
N ALA A 124 11.49 2.10 -6.57
CA ALA A 124 10.48 1.15 -7.07
C ALA A 124 11.13 -0.10 -7.70
N SER A 125 12.19 0.09 -8.49
CA SER A 125 12.97 -1.00 -9.10
C SER A 125 13.67 -1.87 -8.03
N GLU A 126 14.26 -1.26 -7.01
CA GLU A 126 14.89 -2.00 -5.90
C GLU A 126 13.86 -2.78 -5.09
N LEU A 127 12.67 -2.20 -4.85
CA LEU A 127 11.57 -2.93 -4.21
C LEU A 127 11.15 -4.13 -5.04
N ALA A 128 11.09 -3.99 -6.37
CA ALA A 128 10.80 -5.10 -7.26
C ALA A 128 11.85 -6.21 -7.15
N GLN A 129 13.13 -5.87 -7.05
CA GLN A 129 14.22 -6.84 -6.89
C GLN A 129 14.14 -7.63 -5.58
N GLY A 130 13.42 -7.11 -4.59
CA GLY A 130 13.08 -7.80 -3.35
C GLY A 130 13.61 -7.07 -2.12
N VAL A 131 13.45 -7.73 -0.98
CA VAL A 131 13.86 -7.27 0.34
C VAL A 131 14.92 -8.18 0.92
N THR A 132 15.65 -7.65 1.89
CA THR A 132 16.65 -8.41 2.66
C THR A 132 16.00 -9.12 3.85
N GLN A 133 16.64 -10.17 4.35
CA GLN A 133 16.20 -10.85 5.58
C GLN A 133 16.18 -9.89 6.78
N GLN A 134 17.15 -8.97 6.85
CA GLN A 134 17.23 -7.97 7.91
C GLN A 134 16.03 -7.01 7.88
N GLU A 135 15.67 -6.48 6.69
CA GLU A 135 14.47 -5.65 6.54
C GLU A 135 13.22 -6.41 6.99
N LEU A 136 13.05 -7.66 6.54
CA LEU A 136 11.92 -8.51 6.92
C LEU A 136 11.83 -8.70 8.43
N ASP A 137 12.94 -9.04 9.09
CA ASP A 137 12.96 -9.29 10.54
C ASP A 137 12.59 -8.03 11.33
N VAL A 138 13.10 -6.86 10.91
CA VAL A 138 12.79 -5.57 11.54
C VAL A 138 11.32 -5.22 11.38
N VAL A 139 10.74 -5.36 10.18
CA VAL A 139 9.33 -5.00 9.96
C VAL A 139 8.37 -6.00 10.60
N LYS A 140 8.71 -7.29 10.68
CA LYS A 140 7.94 -8.25 11.47
C LYS A 140 7.85 -7.85 12.94
N GLN A 141 8.97 -7.45 13.55
CA GLN A 141 8.97 -7.00 14.95
C GLN A 141 8.10 -5.75 15.14
N LYS A 142 8.25 -4.75 14.27
CA LYS A 142 7.44 -3.51 14.30
C LYS A 142 5.96 -3.82 14.12
N PHE A 143 5.62 -4.64 13.13
CA PHE A 143 4.26 -5.10 12.87
C PHE A 143 3.64 -5.77 14.10
N LEU A 144 4.36 -6.70 14.74
CA LEU A 144 3.85 -7.37 15.95
C LEU A 144 3.62 -6.39 17.11
N ILE A 145 4.48 -5.40 17.28
CA ILE A 145 4.30 -4.35 18.31
C ILE A 145 3.02 -3.56 18.03
N ASP A 146 2.83 -3.14 16.79
CA ASP A 146 1.68 -2.32 16.38
C ASP A 146 0.35 -3.08 16.41
N MET A 147 0.40 -4.41 16.35
CA MET A 147 -0.79 -5.26 16.47
C MET A 147 -1.16 -5.59 17.93
N LYS A 148 -0.30 -5.33 18.92
CA LYS A 148 -0.63 -5.58 20.35
C LYS A 148 -1.88 -4.84 20.86
N PRO A 149 -2.14 -3.56 20.47
CA PRO A 149 -3.33 -2.83 20.89
C PRO A 149 -4.64 -3.46 20.41
N LEU A 150 -4.62 -4.30 19.37
CA LEU A 150 -5.80 -4.98 18.87
C LEU A 150 -6.53 -5.74 19.98
N ASN A 151 -5.79 -6.42 20.87
CA ASN A 151 -6.38 -7.18 21.98
C ASN A 151 -7.01 -6.30 23.08
N LYS A 152 -6.77 -4.99 23.04
CA LYS A 152 -7.21 -4.02 24.06
C LYS A 152 -8.26 -3.03 23.56
N SER A 153 -8.54 -2.99 22.26
CA SER A 153 -9.50 -2.07 21.65
C SER A 153 -10.68 -2.84 21.03
N PRO A 154 -11.87 -2.85 21.69
CA PRO A 154 -13.06 -3.50 21.14
C PRO A 154 -13.48 -2.97 19.77
N GLU A 155 -13.29 -1.66 19.53
CA GLU A 155 -13.59 -1.02 18.25
C GLU A 155 -12.68 -1.57 17.13
N GLN A 156 -11.37 -1.64 17.37
CA GLN A 156 -10.44 -2.20 16.39
C GLN A 156 -10.71 -3.68 16.14
N GLN A 157 -11.01 -4.46 17.19
CA GLN A 157 -11.39 -5.86 17.04
C GLN A 157 -12.62 -6.02 16.16
N ALA A 158 -13.68 -5.24 16.43
CA ALA A 158 -14.90 -5.28 15.63
C ALA A 158 -14.63 -4.95 14.16
N TYR A 159 -13.81 -3.92 13.89
CA TYR A 159 -13.40 -3.56 12.54
C TYR A 159 -12.68 -4.71 11.83
N PHE A 160 -11.63 -5.28 12.44
CA PHE A 160 -10.86 -6.36 11.81
C PHE A 160 -11.71 -7.62 11.63
N ILE A 161 -12.55 -7.99 12.60
CA ILE A 161 -13.44 -9.17 12.50
C ILE A 161 -14.40 -9.01 11.34
N LEU A 162 -15.06 -7.85 11.22
CA LEU A 162 -15.98 -7.57 10.12
C LEU A 162 -15.26 -7.58 8.77
N ARG A 163 -14.14 -6.86 8.66
CA ARG A 163 -13.33 -6.82 7.44
C ARG A 163 -12.91 -8.22 6.99
N TYR A 164 -12.38 -9.04 7.90
CA TYR A 164 -11.87 -10.37 7.57
C TYR A 164 -13.00 -11.36 7.26
N ALA A 165 -14.18 -11.20 7.88
CA ALA A 165 -15.36 -11.99 7.56
C ALA A 165 -15.92 -11.65 6.17
N ILE A 166 -16.06 -10.35 5.85
CA ILE A 166 -16.62 -9.87 4.58
C ILE A 166 -15.72 -10.27 3.40
N HIS A 167 -14.41 -10.14 3.56
CA HIS A 167 -13.45 -10.40 2.48
C HIS A 167 -12.87 -11.81 2.50
N HIS A 168 -13.38 -12.68 3.36
CA HIS A 168 -12.97 -14.09 3.47
C HIS A 168 -11.47 -14.29 3.73
N TYR A 169 -10.85 -13.40 4.50
CA TYR A 169 -9.43 -13.50 4.87
C TYR A 169 -9.16 -14.52 5.98
N GLY A 170 -10.20 -14.96 6.68
CA GLY A 170 -10.13 -15.88 7.83
C GLY A 170 -10.14 -15.12 9.15
N VAL A 171 -11.28 -15.09 9.86
CA VAL A 171 -11.44 -14.32 11.11
C VAL A 171 -10.49 -14.82 12.20
N GLU A 172 -10.14 -16.12 12.17
CA GLU A 172 -9.23 -16.76 13.10
C GLU A 172 -7.82 -16.14 13.09
N THR A 173 -7.39 -15.53 11.98
CA THR A 173 -6.04 -14.95 11.86
C THR A 173 -5.86 -13.72 12.76
N ILE A 174 -6.96 -13.05 13.12
CA ILE A 174 -6.99 -11.92 14.06
C ILE A 174 -6.51 -12.35 15.45
N TYR A 175 -6.76 -13.61 15.83
CA TYR A 175 -6.31 -14.18 17.09
C TYR A 175 -4.94 -14.87 16.98
N LYS A 176 -4.40 -14.99 15.77
CA LYS A 176 -3.15 -15.69 15.45
C LYS A 176 -2.12 -14.80 14.76
N VAL A 177 -2.14 -13.50 15.05
CA VAL A 177 -1.26 -12.50 14.41
C VAL A 177 0.21 -12.91 14.52
N GLU A 178 0.65 -13.35 15.70
CA GLU A 178 2.04 -13.74 15.94
C GLU A 178 2.45 -14.97 15.13
N GLU A 179 1.62 -16.01 15.13
CA GLU A 179 1.84 -17.25 14.37
C GLU A 179 1.92 -16.96 12.87
N LEU A 180 0.94 -16.21 12.34
CA LEU A 180 0.91 -15.84 10.92
C LEU A 180 2.12 -15.00 10.53
N THR A 181 2.49 -14.00 11.34
CA THR A 181 3.65 -13.15 11.08
C THR A 181 4.95 -13.95 11.04
N LYS A 182 5.13 -14.90 11.95
CA LYS A 182 6.31 -15.78 11.97
C LYS A 182 6.38 -16.69 10.73
N SER A 183 5.22 -17.10 10.20
CA SER A 183 5.12 -17.96 9.02
C SER A 183 5.48 -17.28 7.69
N ILE A 184 5.51 -15.94 7.64
CA ILE A 184 5.89 -15.18 6.44
C ILE A 184 7.38 -15.38 6.18
N THR A 185 7.77 -15.90 5.02
CA THR A 185 9.16 -16.12 4.64
C THR A 185 9.70 -14.95 3.80
N LEU A 186 11.00 -14.97 3.52
CA LEU A 186 11.62 -14.04 2.57
C LEU A 186 11.06 -14.21 1.16
N ASP A 187 10.78 -15.45 0.76
CA ASP A 187 10.20 -15.75 -0.55
C ASP A 187 8.79 -15.20 -0.67
N ASP A 188 7.96 -15.30 0.38
CA ASP A 188 6.60 -14.76 0.38
C ASP A 188 6.60 -13.25 0.12
N ILE A 189 7.44 -12.51 0.83
CA ILE A 189 7.51 -11.05 0.68
C ILE A 189 8.12 -10.64 -0.66
N ASN A 190 9.14 -11.35 -1.15
CA ASN A 190 9.76 -11.07 -2.44
C ASN A 190 8.82 -11.37 -3.61
N GLN A 191 8.04 -12.45 -3.53
CA GLN A 191 7.01 -12.77 -4.51
C GLN A 191 5.92 -11.68 -4.53
N ARG A 192 5.51 -11.19 -3.36
CA ARG A 192 4.55 -10.09 -3.30
C ARG A 192 5.14 -8.78 -3.82
N ALA A 193 6.39 -8.48 -3.51
CA ALA A 193 7.08 -7.29 -4.02
C ALA A 193 7.19 -7.31 -5.56
N GLN A 194 7.52 -8.45 -6.16
CA GLN A 194 7.49 -8.64 -7.61
C GLN A 194 6.10 -8.45 -8.21
N THR A 195 5.05 -8.88 -7.51
CA THR A 195 3.66 -8.67 -7.96
C THR A 195 3.29 -7.18 -7.95
N LEU A 196 3.73 -6.44 -6.93
CA LEU A 196 3.37 -5.04 -6.75
C LEU A 196 4.19 -4.10 -7.64
N PHE A 197 5.49 -4.35 -7.77
CA PHE A 197 6.45 -3.41 -8.35
C PHE A 197 7.22 -3.96 -9.56
N GLY A 198 7.07 -5.24 -9.88
CA GLY A 198 7.86 -5.95 -10.89
C GLY A 198 7.29 -5.88 -12.31
N LYS A 199 7.70 -6.86 -13.12
CA LYS A 199 7.30 -6.93 -14.54
C LYS A 199 5.79 -7.15 -14.66
N GLY A 200 5.10 -6.20 -15.29
CA GLY A 200 3.64 -6.22 -15.46
C GLY A 200 2.93 -5.11 -14.69
N THR A 201 3.63 -4.42 -13.78
CA THR A 201 3.15 -3.19 -13.16
C THR A 201 3.16 -2.05 -14.17
N MET A 202 2.03 -1.36 -14.30
CA MET A 202 1.95 -0.09 -15.03
C MET A 202 2.41 1.04 -14.13
N SER A 203 3.25 1.93 -14.65
CA SER A 203 3.65 3.16 -13.97
C SER A 203 2.94 4.37 -14.58
N GLN A 204 2.59 5.33 -13.72
CA GLN A 204 2.14 6.65 -14.10
C GLN A 204 2.88 7.70 -13.26
N GLU A 205 3.38 8.74 -13.92
CA GLU A 205 3.87 9.94 -13.27
C GLU A 205 2.75 10.98 -13.21
N LEU A 206 2.48 11.48 -12.01
CA LEU A 206 1.58 12.60 -11.76
C LEU A 206 2.40 13.74 -11.17
N ILE A 207 2.40 14.87 -11.86
CA ILE A 207 3.25 16.01 -11.55
C ILE A 207 2.35 17.23 -11.38
N MET A 208 2.26 17.73 -10.14
CA MET A 208 1.54 18.97 -9.85
C MET A 208 2.54 20.09 -9.69
N THR A 209 2.71 20.90 -10.74
CA THR A 209 3.59 22.07 -10.74
C THR A 209 2.91 23.26 -10.05
N PRO A 210 3.66 24.26 -9.59
CA PRO A 210 3.10 25.49 -9.07
C PRO A 210 2.14 26.13 -10.07
N LYS A 211 1.03 26.67 -9.59
CA LYS A 211 0.15 27.52 -10.41
C LYS A 211 0.96 28.68 -10.99
N ALA A 212 0.78 28.96 -12.28
CA ALA A 212 1.32 30.16 -12.89
C ALA A 212 0.78 31.38 -12.12
N ASN A 213 1.67 32.24 -11.62
CA ASN A 213 1.27 33.47 -10.94
C ASN A 213 0.46 34.34 -11.94
N PRO A 214 -0.80 34.69 -11.67
CA PRO A 214 -1.60 35.50 -12.59
C PRO A 214 -1.21 37.00 -12.60
N LYS A 215 -0.02 37.35 -12.09
CA LYS A 215 0.47 38.73 -12.03
C LYS A 215 1.91 38.78 -12.55
N GLY A 216 2.05 38.92 -13.86
CA GLY A 216 3.13 39.65 -14.51
C GLY A 216 2.67 41.06 -14.82
#